data_AF-A0AA35RA13-F1
#
_entry.id   AF-A0AA35RA13-F1
#
_cell.length_a   1.000
_cell.length_b   1.000
_cell.length_c   1.000
_cell.angle_alpha   90.00
_cell.angle_beta   90.00
_cell.angle_gamma   90.00
#
_symmetry.space_group_name_H-M   'P 1'
#
loop_
_entity.id
_entity.type
_entity.pdbx_description
1 polymer ?
#
loop_
_entity_poly.entity_id
_entity_poly.type
_entity_poly.pdbx_seq_one_letter_code
_entity_poly.pdbx_strand_id
1 'polypeptide(L)'
;MSQASDEELRERAEALRHGAFDNDTLAECFAVINETIRRRIGAWQVFDPAYVHSDISRYRDAAHDLTGTDKTIAETLAYVSEESASRYFADIDLPAEFYGAVRESSLADALRFEPTDEQIAAGRLMLDRTVVEMDAGEGKTVAAAFPAITQALSERKVHVITANDYLALRDAELLAPAYEIPRPDGRHCAGSHGRR
;
A
#
# COMPACT_ATOMS: atom_id res chain seq x y z
N MET A 1 -13.99 -7.16 -9.89
CA MET A 1 -14.41 -6.64 -8.57
C MET A 1 -14.41 -5.13 -8.68
N SER A 2 -15.51 -4.45 -8.34
CA SER A 2 -15.56 -2.98 -8.31
C SER A 2 -14.47 -2.46 -7.38
N GLN A 3 -13.71 -1.46 -7.81
CA GLN A 3 -12.78 -0.80 -6.89
C GLN A 3 -13.60 -0.08 -5.82
N ALA A 4 -13.24 -0.29 -4.55
CA ALA A 4 -13.83 0.50 -3.48
C ALA A 4 -13.44 1.97 -3.67
N SER A 5 -14.36 2.89 -3.48
CA SER A 5 -14.02 4.30 -3.32
C SER A 5 -13.11 4.48 -2.09
N ASP A 6 -12.41 5.61 -1.99
CA ASP A 6 -11.58 5.89 -0.82
C ASP A 6 -12.41 5.96 0.46
N GLU A 7 -13.65 6.44 0.38
CA GLU A 7 -14.55 6.49 1.52
C GLU A 7 -14.97 5.10 1.98
N GLU A 8 -15.41 4.24 1.06
CA GLU A 8 -15.74 2.85 1.40
C GLU A 8 -14.55 2.12 2.01
N LEU A 9 -13.33 2.33 1.50
CA LEU A 9 -12.13 1.70 2.06
C LEU A 9 -11.84 2.19 3.49
N ARG A 10 -12.03 3.48 3.76
CA ARG A 10 -11.89 4.07 5.11
C ARG A 10 -12.95 3.53 6.07
N GLU A 11 -14.21 3.54 5.67
CA GLU A 11 -15.32 3.02 6.48
C GLU A 11 -15.12 1.54 6.84
N ARG A 12 -14.71 0.72 5.85
CA ARG A 12 -14.41 -0.70 6.07
C ARG A 12 -13.21 -0.89 7.00
N ALA A 13 -12.14 -0.11 6.82
CA ALA A 13 -10.98 -0.15 7.70
C ALA A 13 -11.34 0.28 9.14
N GLU A 14 -12.23 1.26 9.31
CA GLU A 14 -12.70 1.72 10.60
C GLU A 14 -13.57 0.67 11.30
N ALA A 15 -14.48 0.02 10.58
CA ALA A 15 -15.32 -1.05 11.11
C ALA A 15 -14.52 -2.24 11.67
N LEU A 16 -13.28 -2.44 11.19
CA LEU A 16 -12.38 -3.49 11.64
C LEU A 16 -11.54 -3.09 12.87
N ARG A 17 -11.54 -1.81 13.28
CA ARG A 17 -10.80 -1.35 14.46
C ARG A 17 -11.38 -1.92 15.73
N HIS A 18 -10.50 -2.26 16.67
CA HIS A 18 -10.87 -2.85 17.96
C HIS A 18 -11.62 -4.20 17.82
N GLY A 19 -11.61 -4.78 16.62
CA GLY A 19 -12.34 -6.00 16.30
C GLY A 19 -11.71 -7.24 16.92
N ALA A 20 -12.55 -8.15 17.38
CA ALA A 20 -12.21 -9.55 17.50
C ALA A 20 -12.41 -10.19 16.13
N PHE A 21 -11.36 -10.76 15.55
CA PHE A 21 -11.42 -11.36 14.23
C PHE A 21 -11.85 -12.83 14.31
N ASP A 22 -13.07 -13.11 13.84
CA ASP A 22 -13.51 -14.44 13.41
C ASP A 22 -13.19 -14.65 11.91
N ASN A 23 -13.60 -15.78 11.33
CA ASN A 23 -13.24 -16.09 9.93
C ASN A 23 -13.82 -15.08 8.92
N ASP A 24 -15.05 -14.59 9.14
CA ASP A 24 -15.73 -13.70 8.20
C ASP A 24 -15.14 -12.29 8.26
N THR A 25 -14.95 -11.77 9.48
CA THR A 25 -14.29 -10.48 9.72
C THR A 25 -12.81 -10.50 9.33
N LEU A 26 -12.15 -11.65 9.41
CA LEU A 26 -10.77 -11.80 8.96
C LEU A 26 -10.63 -11.78 7.44
N ALA A 27 -11.57 -12.42 6.72
CA ALA A 27 -11.61 -12.34 5.25
C ALA A 27 -11.77 -10.89 4.78
N GLU A 28 -12.66 -10.15 5.45
CA GLU A 28 -12.88 -8.73 5.20
C GLU A 28 -11.63 -7.89 5.53
N CYS A 29 -10.98 -8.17 6.66
CA CYS A 29 -9.71 -7.55 7.04
C CYS A 29 -8.63 -7.76 5.99
N PHE A 30 -8.50 -8.98 5.48
CA PHE A 30 -7.53 -9.32 4.45
C PHE A 30 -7.85 -8.63 3.12
N ALA A 31 -9.13 -8.48 2.78
CA ALA A 31 -9.54 -7.74 1.59
C ALA A 31 -9.16 -6.25 1.68
N VAL A 32 -9.38 -5.62 2.84
CA VAL A 32 -8.99 -4.22 3.09
C VAL A 32 -7.47 -4.05 3.06
N ILE A 33 -6.73 -4.95 3.71
CA ILE A 33 -5.25 -4.93 3.70
C ILE A 33 -4.73 -5.12 2.28
N ASN A 34 -5.27 -6.09 1.54
CA ASN A 34 -4.87 -6.35 0.17
C ASN A 34 -5.08 -5.11 -0.71
N GLU A 35 -6.27 -4.49 -0.66
CA GLU A 35 -6.52 -3.28 -1.45
C GLU A 35 -5.61 -2.11 -1.02
N THR A 36 -5.35 -1.98 0.29
CA THR A 36 -4.39 -0.98 0.81
C THR A 36 -3.01 -1.21 0.23
N ILE A 37 -2.48 -2.43 0.27
CA ILE A 37 -1.15 -2.78 -0.26
C ILE A 37 -1.09 -2.53 -1.78
N ARG A 38 -2.11 -2.92 -2.54
CA ARG A 38 -2.16 -2.72 -3.99
C ARG A 38 -2.09 -1.24 -4.39
N ARG A 39 -2.74 -0.37 -3.61
CA ARG A 39 -2.66 1.09 -3.78
C ARG A 39 -1.31 1.61 -3.30
N ARG A 40 -0.89 1.15 -2.12
CA ARG A 40 0.16 1.79 -1.33
C ARG A 40 1.57 1.23 -1.55
N ILE A 41 1.81 0.19 -2.34
CA ILE A 41 3.17 -0.31 -2.62
C ILE A 41 3.54 -0.13 -4.09
N GLY A 42 2.62 -0.38 -5.03
CA GLY A 42 2.95 -0.38 -6.45
C GLY A 42 3.09 1.01 -7.07
N ALA A 43 2.13 1.90 -6.79
CA ALA A 43 2.03 3.12 -7.56
C ALA A 43 3.02 4.21 -7.11
N TRP A 44 3.48 4.21 -5.85
CA TRP A 44 4.33 5.30 -5.34
C TRP A 44 5.66 5.45 -6.03
N GLN A 45 6.21 4.35 -6.54
CA GLN A 45 7.51 4.37 -7.21
C GLN A 45 7.51 5.33 -8.40
N VAL A 46 6.36 5.58 -9.03
CA VAL A 46 6.20 6.56 -10.13
C VAL A 46 6.61 7.99 -9.72
N PHE A 47 6.56 8.31 -8.42
CA PHE A 47 6.86 9.64 -7.90
C PHE A 47 8.25 9.75 -7.29
N ASP A 48 8.97 8.63 -7.14
CA ASP A 48 10.36 8.67 -6.69
C ASP A 48 11.22 9.30 -7.81
N PRO A 49 11.89 10.45 -7.56
CA PRO A 49 12.73 11.08 -8.57
C PRO A 49 13.88 10.18 -9.06
N ALA A 50 14.28 9.17 -8.27
CA ALA A 50 15.29 8.18 -8.66
C ALA A 50 14.71 7.07 -9.55
N TYR A 51 13.38 6.88 -9.55
CA TYR A 51 12.68 5.92 -10.38
C TYR A 51 12.33 6.53 -11.74
N VAL A 52 13.21 6.32 -12.72
CA VAL A 52 13.01 6.82 -14.08
C VAL A 52 12.29 5.75 -14.91
N HIS A 53 11.00 5.96 -15.19
CA HIS A 53 10.26 5.13 -16.14
C HIS A 53 10.01 5.91 -17.44
N SER A 54 10.50 5.38 -18.57
CA SER A 54 10.38 6.02 -19.89
C SER A 54 8.94 6.43 -20.21
N ASP A 55 7.99 5.57 -19.84
CA ASP A 55 6.58 5.72 -20.17
C ASP A 55 5.84 6.77 -19.32
N ILE A 56 6.43 7.26 -18.23
CA ILE A 56 5.85 8.36 -17.43
C ILE A 56 5.98 9.69 -18.17
N SER A 57 7.04 9.88 -18.95
CA SER A 57 7.35 11.16 -19.61
C SER A 57 6.21 11.63 -20.53
N ARG A 58 5.55 10.70 -21.22
CA ARG A 58 4.40 11.00 -22.10
C ARG A 58 3.23 11.66 -21.36
N TYR A 59 3.04 11.33 -20.08
CA TYR A 59 1.96 11.89 -19.26
C TYR A 59 2.25 13.31 -18.79
N ARG A 60 3.54 13.67 -18.65
CA ARG A 60 3.95 15.02 -18.29
C ARG A 60 3.88 15.99 -19.47
N ASP A 61 4.22 15.50 -20.67
CA ASP A 61 4.39 16.37 -21.85
C ASP A 61 3.09 16.60 -22.66
N ALA A 62 2.07 15.74 -22.51
CA ALA A 62 0.84 15.78 -23.31
C ALA A 62 -0.45 16.09 -22.52
N ALA A 63 -0.35 16.53 -21.26
CA ALA A 63 -1.48 16.61 -20.33
C ALA A 63 -2.74 17.33 -20.85
N HIS A 64 -2.58 18.37 -21.70
CA HIS A 64 -3.70 19.15 -22.23
C HIS A 64 -4.57 18.41 -23.26
N ASP A 65 -4.04 17.41 -23.95
CA ASP A 65 -4.73 16.68 -25.02
C ASP A 65 -5.21 15.28 -24.58
N LEU A 66 -4.87 14.86 -23.36
CA LEU A 66 -5.26 13.55 -22.82
C LEU A 66 -6.73 13.53 -22.41
N THR A 67 -7.34 12.35 -22.51
CA THR A 67 -8.72 12.10 -22.08
C THR A 67 -8.80 10.78 -21.31
N GLY A 68 -9.90 10.58 -20.58
CA GLY A 68 -10.11 9.33 -19.84
C GLY A 68 -9.03 9.03 -18.80
N THR A 69 -8.59 7.78 -18.74
CA THR A 69 -7.59 7.28 -17.77
C THR A 69 -6.27 8.02 -17.86
N ASP A 70 -5.82 8.34 -19.07
CA ASP A 70 -4.54 9.01 -19.26
C ASP A 70 -4.54 10.44 -18.71
N LYS A 71 -5.68 11.13 -18.79
CA LYS A 71 -5.86 12.45 -18.18
C LYS A 71 -5.81 12.36 -16.66
N THR A 72 -6.50 11.40 -16.05
CA THR A 72 -6.48 11.18 -14.59
C THR A 72 -5.06 10.93 -14.07
N ILE A 73 -4.27 10.13 -14.80
CA ILE A 73 -2.87 9.87 -14.45
C ILE A 73 -2.06 11.16 -14.55
N ALA A 74 -2.16 11.89 -15.66
CA ALA A 74 -1.41 13.14 -15.86
C ALA A 74 -1.73 14.21 -14.82
N GLU A 75 -3.01 14.43 -14.49
CA GLU A 75 -3.45 15.38 -13.47
C GLU A 75 -2.93 15.00 -12.08
N THR A 76 -2.94 13.70 -11.75
CA THR A 76 -2.41 13.20 -10.47
C THR A 76 -0.89 13.35 -10.39
N LEU A 77 -0.16 13.07 -11.48
CA LEU A 77 1.29 13.29 -11.56
C LEU A 77 1.64 14.77 -11.35
N ALA A 78 0.88 15.68 -11.95
CA ALA A 78 1.06 17.11 -11.76
C ALA A 78 0.81 17.53 -10.31
N TYR A 79 -0.30 17.06 -9.71
CA TYR A 79 -0.63 17.28 -8.30
C TYR A 79 0.50 16.82 -7.36
N VAL A 80 0.99 15.59 -7.53
CA VAL A 80 2.07 15.07 -6.67
C VAL A 80 3.38 15.81 -6.90
N SER A 81 3.68 16.22 -8.13
CA SER A 81 4.87 17.03 -8.43
C SER A 81 4.83 18.39 -7.71
N GLU A 82 3.66 18.97 -7.48
CA GLU A 82 3.50 20.23 -6.74
C GLU A 82 3.60 19.99 -5.23
N GLU A 83 2.83 19.03 -4.70
CA GLU A 83 2.77 18.74 -3.27
C GLU A 83 4.10 18.21 -2.70
N SER A 84 4.85 17.45 -3.50
CA SER A 84 6.17 16.90 -3.11
C SER A 84 7.24 17.97 -2.92
N ALA A 85 6.97 19.24 -3.26
CA ALA A 85 7.83 20.36 -2.88
C ALA A 85 7.84 20.60 -1.35
N SER A 86 6.80 20.19 -0.64
CA SER A 86 6.61 20.44 0.80
C SER A 86 6.40 19.20 1.66
N ARG A 87 6.01 18.08 1.05
CA ARG A 87 5.74 16.80 1.73
C ARG A 87 6.55 15.68 1.10
N TYR A 88 6.84 14.63 1.86
CA TYR A 88 7.38 13.42 1.26
C TYR A 88 6.29 12.77 0.40
N PHE A 89 6.63 12.35 -0.82
CA PHE A 89 5.62 11.92 -1.79
C PHE A 89 4.80 10.71 -1.34
N ALA A 90 5.39 9.81 -0.55
CA ALA A 90 4.70 8.64 -0.01
C ALA A 90 3.58 9.00 1.00
N ASP A 91 3.59 10.23 1.52
CA ASP A 91 2.60 10.73 2.48
C ASP A 91 1.39 11.41 1.79
N ILE A 92 1.37 11.47 0.45
CA ILE A 92 0.36 12.19 -0.33
C ILE A 92 -0.72 11.22 -0.81
N ASP A 93 -1.84 11.08 -0.09
CA ASP A 93 -2.93 10.19 -0.51
C ASP A 93 -3.44 10.50 -1.92
N LEU A 94 -3.54 9.45 -2.74
CA LEU A 94 -4.01 9.53 -4.12
C LEU A 94 -5.44 8.99 -4.23
N PRO A 95 -6.25 9.56 -5.12
CA PRO A 95 -7.64 9.16 -5.28
C PRO A 95 -7.77 7.73 -5.82
N ALA A 96 -8.84 7.01 -5.43
CA ALA A 96 -9.17 5.68 -5.95
C ALA A 96 -9.12 5.61 -7.49
N GLU A 97 -9.61 6.66 -8.15
CA GLU A 97 -9.66 6.80 -9.60
C GLU A 97 -8.27 6.77 -10.26
N PHE A 98 -7.23 7.25 -9.57
CA PHE A 98 -5.86 7.15 -10.07
C PHE A 98 -5.39 5.70 -10.15
N TYR A 99 -5.62 4.92 -9.09
CA TYR A 99 -5.27 3.49 -9.09
C TYR A 99 -6.10 2.71 -10.11
N GLY A 100 -7.36 3.11 -10.31
CA GLY A 100 -8.21 2.71 -11.44
C GLY A 100 -7.55 2.93 -12.78
N ALA A 101 -7.20 4.18 -13.05
CA ALA A 101 -6.59 4.57 -14.31
C ALA A 101 -5.25 3.85 -14.54
N VAL A 102 -4.38 3.73 -13.53
CA VAL A 102 -3.10 3.02 -13.65
C VAL A 102 -3.33 1.55 -14.06
N ARG A 103 -4.28 0.85 -13.43
CA ARG A 103 -4.60 -0.56 -13.72
C ARG A 103 -5.16 -0.78 -15.14
N GLU A 104 -5.78 0.23 -15.72
CA GLU A 104 -6.35 0.19 -17.08
C GLU A 104 -5.39 0.74 -18.15
N SER A 105 -4.37 1.48 -17.73
CA SER A 105 -3.37 2.07 -18.61
C SER A 105 -2.25 1.10 -18.98
N SER A 106 -1.41 1.47 -19.94
CA SER A 106 -0.19 0.71 -20.23
C SER A 106 0.88 0.81 -19.14
N LEU A 107 0.67 1.59 -18.07
CA LEU A 107 1.56 1.63 -16.91
C LEU A 107 1.29 0.49 -15.93
N ALA A 108 0.21 -0.29 -16.13
CA ALA A 108 -0.19 -1.33 -15.18
C ALA A 108 0.95 -2.29 -14.84
N ASP A 109 1.73 -2.75 -15.82
CA ASP A 109 2.83 -3.70 -15.59
C ASP A 109 3.98 -3.10 -14.77
N ALA A 110 4.14 -1.78 -14.82
CA ALA A 110 5.23 -1.07 -14.15
C ALA A 110 4.88 -0.57 -12.75
N LEU A 111 3.60 -0.25 -12.52
CA LEU A 111 3.15 0.44 -11.31
C LEU A 111 2.13 -0.36 -10.50
N ARG A 112 1.62 -1.47 -11.02
CA ARG A 112 0.74 -2.33 -10.24
C ARG A 112 1.58 -3.18 -9.29
N PHE A 113 1.13 -3.23 -8.05
CA PHE A 113 1.55 -4.26 -7.11
C PHE A 113 0.34 -5.12 -6.77
N GLU A 114 0.52 -6.43 -6.82
CA GLU A 114 -0.53 -7.41 -6.49
C GLU A 114 0.09 -8.46 -5.57
N PRO A 115 -0.31 -8.51 -4.28
CA PRO A 115 0.02 -9.63 -3.43
C PRO A 115 -0.42 -10.94 -4.09
N THR A 116 0.45 -11.95 -4.07
CA THR A 116 0.09 -13.26 -4.62
C THR A 116 -0.82 -14.02 -3.67
N ASP A 117 -1.54 -15.01 -4.19
CA ASP A 117 -2.40 -15.88 -3.37
C ASP A 117 -1.58 -16.59 -2.27
N GLU A 118 -0.34 -16.97 -2.58
CA GLU A 118 0.60 -17.58 -1.61
C GLU A 118 0.99 -16.60 -0.50
N GLN A 119 1.18 -15.31 -0.81
CA GLN A 119 1.50 -14.30 0.19
C GLN A 119 0.32 -14.03 1.13
N ILE A 120 -0.89 -13.98 0.58
CA ILE A 120 -2.13 -13.82 1.34
C ILE A 120 -2.35 -15.06 2.23
N ALA A 121 -2.18 -16.26 1.68
CA ALA A 121 -2.28 -17.52 2.43
C ALA A 121 -1.23 -17.63 3.53
N ALA A 122 0.02 -17.25 3.24
CA ALA A 122 1.09 -17.18 4.24
C ALA A 122 0.72 -16.24 5.39
N GLY A 123 0.18 -15.06 5.10
CA GLY A 123 -0.31 -14.13 6.12
C GLY A 123 -1.39 -14.73 7.00
N ARG A 124 -2.33 -15.50 6.42
CA ARG A 124 -3.39 -16.21 7.15
C ARG A 124 -2.83 -17.29 8.08
N LEU A 125 -1.84 -18.06 7.61
CA LEU A 125 -1.19 -19.11 8.40
C LEU A 125 -0.34 -18.54 9.55
N MET A 126 0.31 -17.40 9.34
CA MET A 126 1.05 -16.71 10.41
C MET A 126 0.13 -16.26 11.56
N LEU A 127 -1.11 -15.85 11.27
CA LEU A 127 -2.10 -15.54 12.31
C LEU A 127 -2.50 -16.78 13.14
N ASP A 128 -2.48 -17.97 12.53
CA ASP A 128 -2.66 -19.25 13.22
C ASP A 128 -1.42 -19.70 14.00
N ARG A 129 -0.42 -18.82 14.19
CA ARG A 129 0.84 -19.08 14.90
C ARG A 129 1.66 -20.20 14.25
N THR A 130 1.50 -20.36 12.93
CA THR A 130 2.26 -21.33 12.15
C THR A 130 3.53 -20.68 11.58
N VAL A 131 4.63 -21.42 11.60
CA VAL A 131 5.85 -21.03 10.88
C VAL A 131 5.63 -21.34 9.40
N VAL A 132 5.70 -20.31 8.56
CA VAL A 132 5.54 -20.45 7.12
C VAL A 132 6.92 -20.41 6.47
N GLU A 133 7.27 -21.49 5.78
CA GLU A 133 8.44 -21.53 4.91
C GLU A 133 8.06 -20.96 3.54
N MET A 134 8.91 -20.06 3.06
CA MET A 134 8.82 -19.45 1.75
C MET A 134 10.24 -19.41 1.21
N ASP A 135 10.44 -19.45 -0.10
CA ASP A 135 11.74 -19.31 -0.75
C ASP A 135 12.16 -17.85 -0.93
N ALA A 136 13.46 -17.61 -1.11
CA ALA A 136 13.97 -16.26 -1.36
C ALA A 136 13.34 -15.69 -2.65
N GLY A 137 12.77 -14.49 -2.55
CA GLY A 137 12.06 -13.84 -3.66
C GLY A 137 10.54 -14.00 -3.65
N GLU A 138 9.96 -14.90 -2.84
CA GLU A 138 8.50 -15.09 -2.78
C GLU A 138 7.74 -13.97 -2.04
N GLY A 139 8.43 -12.94 -1.56
CA GLY A 139 7.80 -11.75 -0.95
C GLY A 139 7.35 -11.93 0.50
N LYS A 140 8.19 -12.53 1.35
CA LYS A 140 7.97 -12.67 2.81
C LYS A 140 7.60 -11.36 3.49
N THR A 141 8.22 -10.27 3.06
CA THR A 141 7.97 -8.93 3.59
C THR A 141 6.51 -8.52 3.42
N VAL A 142 5.93 -8.74 2.23
CA VAL A 142 4.53 -8.43 1.94
C VAL A 142 3.60 -9.40 2.66
N ALA A 143 3.92 -10.70 2.68
CA ALA A 143 3.16 -11.70 3.43
C ALA A 143 3.06 -11.37 4.94
N ALA A 144 4.16 -10.87 5.53
CA ALA A 144 4.20 -10.46 6.94
C ALA A 144 3.39 -9.19 7.24
N ALA A 145 3.07 -8.38 6.24
CA ALA A 145 2.25 -7.18 6.42
C ALA A 145 0.82 -7.53 6.85
N PHE A 146 0.23 -8.59 6.31
CA PHE A 146 -1.13 -9.06 6.65
C PHE A 146 -1.31 -9.31 8.15
N PRO A 147 -0.58 -10.26 8.79
CA PRO A 147 -0.74 -10.52 10.22
C PRO A 147 -0.35 -9.30 11.07
N ALA A 148 0.65 -8.52 10.64
CA ALA A 148 1.08 -7.35 11.38
C ALA A 148 -0.02 -6.28 11.44
N ILE A 149 -0.65 -5.98 10.31
CA ILE A 149 -1.73 -4.99 10.24
C ILE A 149 -2.97 -5.52 10.97
N THR A 150 -3.38 -6.77 10.75
CA THR A 150 -4.53 -7.37 11.45
C THR A 150 -4.36 -7.27 12.97
N GLN A 151 -3.20 -7.66 13.51
CA GLN A 151 -2.96 -7.61 14.96
C GLN A 151 -2.91 -6.16 15.48
N ALA A 152 -2.37 -5.23 14.70
CA ALA A 152 -2.37 -3.81 15.04
C ALA A 152 -3.78 -3.20 15.06
N LEU A 153 -4.68 -3.64 14.17
CA LEU A 153 -6.10 -3.22 14.17
C LEU A 153 -6.84 -3.69 15.43
N SER A 154 -6.43 -4.82 16.03
CA SER A 154 -6.89 -5.27 17.36
C SER A 154 -6.12 -4.62 18.53
N GLU A 155 -5.47 -3.48 18.33
CA GLU A 155 -4.69 -2.73 19.35
C GLU A 155 -3.52 -3.51 19.98
N ARG A 156 -3.05 -4.58 19.34
CA ARG A 156 -1.89 -5.31 19.82
C ARG A 156 -0.63 -4.65 19.29
N LYS A 157 0.41 -4.64 20.13
CA LYS A 157 1.76 -4.28 19.68
C LYS A 157 2.33 -5.44 18.87
N VAL A 158 2.85 -5.14 17.69
CA VAL A 158 3.47 -6.11 16.79
C VAL A 158 4.94 -5.75 16.62
N HIS A 159 5.80 -6.76 16.69
CA HIS A 159 7.22 -6.63 16.39
C HIS A 159 7.53 -7.47 15.15
N VAL A 160 7.92 -6.82 14.06
CA VAL A 160 8.47 -7.49 12.87
C VAL A 160 9.98 -7.52 13.05
N ILE A 161 10.56 -8.72 13.15
CA ILE A 161 11.99 -8.92 13.40
C ILE A 161 12.63 -9.43 12.11
N THR A 162 13.70 -8.77 11.69
CA THR A 162 14.51 -9.16 10.53
C THR A 162 15.91 -9.60 10.98
N ALA A 163 16.68 -10.18 10.07
CA ALA A 163 18.01 -10.70 10.39
C ALA A 163 19.06 -9.62 10.65
N ASN A 164 18.85 -8.38 10.18
CA ASN A 164 19.78 -7.27 10.36
C ASN A 164 19.09 -5.90 10.16
N ASP A 165 19.78 -4.84 10.60
CA ASP A 165 19.26 -3.46 10.57
C ASP A 165 18.94 -2.96 9.16
N TYR A 166 19.74 -3.37 8.16
CA TYR A 166 19.49 -2.99 6.77
C TYR A 166 18.13 -3.54 6.28
N LEU A 167 17.85 -4.82 6.54
CA LEU A 167 16.58 -5.45 6.17
C LEU A 167 15.42 -4.86 6.97
N ALA A 168 15.63 -4.56 8.26
CA ALA A 168 14.60 -3.90 9.08
C ALA A 168 14.23 -2.53 8.50
N LEU A 169 15.22 -1.70 8.15
CA LEU A 169 14.99 -0.37 7.61
C LEU A 169 14.29 -0.44 6.24
N ARG A 170 14.80 -1.28 5.34
CA ARG A 170 14.20 -1.49 4.01
C ARG A 170 12.74 -1.92 4.10
N ASP A 171 12.44 -2.90 4.94
CA ASP A 171 11.08 -3.44 5.07
C ASP A 171 10.14 -2.43 5.73
N ALA A 172 10.63 -1.65 6.70
CA ALA A 172 9.88 -0.56 7.31
C ALA A 172 9.55 0.55 6.31
N GLU A 173 10.51 0.96 5.47
CA GLU A 173 10.29 1.98 4.43
C GLU A 173 9.31 1.47 3.36
N LEU A 174 9.48 0.22 2.91
CA LEU A 174 8.61 -0.38 1.90
C LEU A 174 7.16 -0.52 2.38
N LEU A 175 6.95 -0.93 3.63
CA LEU A 175 5.62 -1.20 4.19
C LEU A 175 5.02 0.00 4.91
N ALA A 176 5.77 1.09 5.14
CA ALA A 176 5.27 2.30 5.80
C ALA A 176 3.94 2.78 5.18
N PRO A 177 3.80 2.90 3.85
CA PRO A 177 2.53 3.33 3.25
C PRO A 177 1.36 2.37 3.51
N ALA A 178 1.63 1.07 3.68
CA ALA A 178 0.62 0.05 3.98
C ALA A 178 0.26 0.01 5.47
N TYR A 179 1.19 0.34 6.36
CA TYR A 179 0.94 0.46 7.81
C TYR A 179 0.16 1.72 8.17
N GLU A 180 0.18 2.73 7.30
CA GLU A 180 -0.63 3.93 7.39
C GLU A 180 -2.04 3.75 6.82
N ILE A 181 -2.76 2.71 7.27
CA ILE A 181 -4.20 2.65 7.00
C ILE A 181 -4.83 3.96 7.50
N PRO A 182 -5.50 4.73 6.62
CA PRO A 182 -5.99 6.07 6.96
C PRO A 182 -6.80 6.04 8.25
N ARG A 183 -6.46 6.94 9.19
CA ARG A 183 -7.27 7.20 10.39
C ARG A 183 -8.11 8.46 10.17
N PRO A 184 -9.39 8.47 10.58
CA PRO A 184 -10.21 9.68 10.58
C PRO A 184 -9.63 10.82 11.43
N ASP A 185 -8.78 10.49 12.41
CA ASP A 185 -8.17 11.44 13.34
C ASP A 185 -6.79 11.96 12.89
N GLY A 186 -6.32 11.60 11.69
CA GLY A 186 -5.02 12.01 11.16
C GLY A 186 -3.81 11.44 11.91
N ARG A 187 -3.99 10.47 12.82
CA ARG A 187 -2.87 9.84 13.53
C ARG A 187 -2.29 8.69 12.71
N HIS A 188 -1.04 8.84 12.30
CA HIS A 188 -0.26 7.76 11.70
C HIS A 188 -0.13 6.59 12.68
N CYS A 189 -0.17 5.34 12.20
CA CYS A 189 0.45 4.23 12.91
C CYS A 189 1.93 4.52 12.93
N ALA A 190 2.37 5.35 13.88
CA ALA A 190 3.74 5.76 14.00
C ALA A 190 4.59 4.51 14.33
N GLY A 191 5.14 3.89 13.30
CA GLY A 191 6.52 3.43 13.37
C GLY A 191 7.32 4.67 13.70
N SER A 192 7.68 4.83 14.97
CA SER A 192 8.53 5.91 15.43
C SER A 192 9.79 5.89 14.58
N HIS A 193 9.89 6.83 13.63
CA HIS A 193 11.12 7.16 12.94
C HIS A 193 12.04 7.86 13.94
N GLY A 194 12.54 7.08 14.91
CA GLY A 194 13.64 7.46 15.75
C GLY A 194 14.90 7.33 14.92
N ARG A 195 15.22 8.34 14.11
CA ARG A 195 16.61 8.61 13.74
C ARG A 195 17.32 8.94 15.06
N ARG A 196 17.99 7.94 15.64
CA ARG A 196 19.08 8.18 16.57
C ARG A 196 20.38 7.98 15.83
#